data_AF-A0A100WAI1-F1
#
_entry.id   AF-A0A100WAI1-F1
#
_cell.length_a   1.000
_cell.length_b   1.000
_cell.length_c   1.000
_cell.angle_alpha   90.00
_cell.angle_beta   90.00
_cell.angle_gamma   90.00
#
_symmetry.space_group_name_H-M   'P 1'
#
loop_
_entity.id
_entity.type
_entity.pdbx_description
1 polymer ?
#
loop_
_entity_poly.entity_id
_entity_poly.type
_entity_poly.pdbx_seq_one_letter_code
_entity_poly.pdbx_strand_id
1 'polypeptide(L)' 'MPAKSETADIGEVEPVADDTASQARRVVAAYAADADECRMFLSMLGIGPAKQEA' A
#
# COMPACT_ATOMS: atom_id res chain seq x y z
N MET A 1 14.51 -35.36 8.71
CA MET A 1 14.18 -34.03 9.27
C MET A 1 13.23 -33.37 8.26
N PRO A 2 11.98 -33.07 8.62
CA PRO A 2 11.05 -32.41 7.70
C PRO A 2 11.55 -30.99 7.39
N ALA A 3 11.45 -30.58 6.13
CA ALA A 3 11.80 -29.24 5.68
C ALA A 3 10.97 -28.23 6.48
N LYS A 4 11.65 -27.26 7.08
CA LYS A 4 11.02 -26.14 7.79
C LYS A 4 10.19 -25.38 6.76
N SER A 5 8.88 -25.58 6.76
CA SER A 5 7.95 -24.62 6.18
C SER A 5 7.99 -23.39 7.08
N GLU A 6 9.00 -22.54 6.86
CA GLU A 6 8.93 -21.14 7.26
C GLU A 6 7.86 -20.51 6.36
N THR A 7 6.60 -20.70 6.77
CA THR A 7 5.58 -19.68 6.53
C THR A 7 6.23 -18.41 7.02
N ALA A 8 6.67 -17.54 6.10
CA ALA A 8 7.08 -16.20 6.45
C ALA A 8 5.87 -15.60 7.14
N ASP A 9 5.91 -15.59 8.47
CA ASP A 9 5.02 -14.86 9.33
C ASP A 9 5.18 -13.42 8.85
N ILE A 10 4.27 -13.00 7.96
CA ILE A 10 4.05 -11.59 7.64
C ILE A 10 3.53 -10.99 8.94
N GLY A 11 4.43 -10.82 9.90
CA GLY A 11 4.19 -10.22 11.20
C GLY A 11 3.57 -8.85 10.98
N GLU A 12 2.84 -8.38 11.99
CA GLU A 12 2.08 -7.12 11.99
C GLU A 12 2.79 -6.03 11.18
N VAL A 13 2.39 -5.89 9.92
CA VAL A 13 3.02 -4.94 9.00
C VAL A 13 2.68 -3.57 9.55
N GLU A 14 3.71 -2.82 9.97
CA GLU A 14 3.51 -1.46 10.46
C GLU A 14 2.75 -0.64 9.40
N PRO A 15 1.71 0.11 9.81
CA PRO A 15 0.97 0.94 8.88
C PRO A 15 1.90 1.95 8.21
N VAL A 16 1.68 2.19 6.92
CA VAL A 16 2.45 3.15 6.13
C VAL A 16 2.39 4.53 6.80
N ALA A 17 3.56 5.11 7.11
CA ALA A 17 3.66 6.46 7.64
C ALA A 17 3.01 7.48 6.68
N ASP A 18 2.39 8.54 7.23
CA ASP A 18 1.62 9.52 6.44
C ASP A 18 2.45 10.15 5.30
N ASP A 19 3.73 10.44 5.52
CA ASP A 19 4.66 10.97 4.51
C ASP A 19 4.92 9.98 3.36
N THR A 20 5.02 8.69 3.69
CA THR A 20 5.18 7.62 2.70
C THR A 20 3.90 7.43 1.91
N ALA A 21 2.73 7.50 2.57
CA ALA A 21 1.44 7.43 1.90
C ALA A 21 1.23 8.59 0.93
N SER A 22 1.67 9.81 1.30
CA SER A 22 1.61 10.99 0.42
C SER A 22 2.49 10.83 -0.82
N GLN A 23 3.71 10.32 -0.67
CA GLN A 23 4.61 10.05 -1.79
C GLN A 23 4.07 8.94 -2.70
N ALA A 24 3.61 7.84 -2.12
CA ALA A 24 3.01 6.74 -2.87
C ALA A 24 1.79 7.20 -3.69
N ARG A 25 0.94 8.07 -3.13
CA ARG A 25 -0.19 8.68 -3.87
C ARG A 25 0.27 9.46 -5.10
N ARG A 26 1.34 10.26 -4.98
CA ARG A 26 1.89 11.03 -6.11
C ARG A 26 2.45 10.10 -7.19
N VAL A 27 3.16 9.05 -6.79
CA VAL A 27 3.71 8.05 -7.73
C VAL A 27 2.59 7.30 -8.43
N VAL A 28 1.63 6.73 -7.70
CA VAL A 28 0.51 5.99 -8.27
C VAL A 28 -0.30 6.85 -9.24
N ALA A 29 -0.60 8.10 -8.86
CA ALA A 29 -1.33 9.02 -9.74
C ALA A 29 -0.58 9.39 -11.02
N ALA A 30 0.76 9.33 -11.02
CA ALA A 30 1.57 9.63 -12.20
C ALA A 30 1.64 8.45 -13.18
N TYR A 31 1.46 7.21 -12.71
CA TYR A 31 1.69 6.00 -13.50
C TYR A 31 0.42 5.18 -13.80
N ALA A 32 -0.65 5.34 -13.03
CA ALA A 32 -1.91 4.64 -13.30
C ALA A 32 -2.58 5.18 -14.57
N ALA A 33 -3.19 4.28 -15.33
CA ALA A 33 -3.95 4.59 -16.53
C ALA A 33 -5.28 5.29 -16.22
N ASP A 34 -5.91 4.95 -15.09
CA ASP A 34 -7.19 5.50 -14.67
C ASP A 34 -7.39 5.51 -13.14
N ALA A 35 -8.56 6.00 -12.72
CA ALA A 35 -8.90 6.17 -11.32
C ALA A 35 -9.15 4.84 -10.59
N ASP A 36 -9.63 3.80 -11.27
CA ASP A 36 -9.86 2.48 -10.69
C ASP A 36 -8.52 1.76 -10.45
N GLU A 37 -7.59 1.88 -11.40
CA GLU A 37 -6.24 1.36 -11.23
C GLU A 37 -5.49 2.07 -10.09
N CYS A 38 -5.63 3.40 -9.96
CA CYS A 38 -5.12 4.15 -8.80
C CYS A 38 -5.60 3.57 -7.47
N ARG A 39 -6.91 3.30 -7.34
CA ARG A 39 -7.50 2.76 -6.11
C ARG A 39 -6.99 1.37 -5.80
N MET A 40 -6.82 0.54 -6.82
CA MET A 40 -6.29 -0.81 -6.68
C MET A 40 -4.85 -0.77 -6.15
N PHE A 41 -3.97 0.05 -6.75
CA PHE A 41 -2.58 0.16 -6.30
C PHE A 41 -2.46 0.70 -4.88
N LEU A 42 -3.23 1.73 -4.53
CA LEU A 42 -3.23 2.27 -3.17
C LEU A 42 -3.74 1.24 -2.15
N SER A 43 -4.76 0.45 -2.50
CA SER A 43 -5.27 -0.61 -1.62
C SER A 43 -4.25 -1.73 -1.40
N MET A 44 -3.49 -2.12 -2.44
CA MET A 44 -2.41 -3.11 -2.32
C MET A 44 -1.27 -2.61 -1.42
N LEU A 45 -1.05 -1.30 -1.36
CA LEU A 45 -0.09 -0.66 -0.45
C LEU A 45 -0.65 -0.46 0.97
N GLY A 46 -1.90 -0.82 1.23
CA GLY A 46 -2.57 -0.55 2.51
C GLY A 46 -2.90 0.94 2.74
N ILE A 47 -2.88 1.76 1.68
CA ILE A 47 -3.14 3.19 1.76
C ILE A 47 -4.63 3.45 1.55
N GLY A 48 -5.31 3.85 2.62
CA GLY A 48 -6.71 4.28 2.58
C GLY A 48 -6.93 5.59 1.81
N PRO A 49 -8.21 5.96 1.57
CA PRO A 49 -8.57 7.18 0.89
C PRO A 49 -7.91 8.41 1.52
N ALA A 50 -7.56 9.39 0.70
CA ALA A 50 -7.01 10.63 1.20
C ALA A 50 -8.01 11.32 2.15
N LYS A 51 -7.53 11.73 3.33
CA LYS A 51 -8.29 12.64 4.18
C LYS A 51 -8.57 13.89 3.34
N GLN A 52 -9.83 14.25 3.21
CA GLN A 52 -10.21 15.55 2.65
C GLN A 52 -9.79 16.59 3.68
N GLU A 53 -8.64 17.24 3.47
CA GLU A 53 -8.34 18.47 4.18
C GLU A 53 -9.30 19.54 3.63
N ALA A 54 -10.11 20.10 4.54
CA ALA A 54 -11.13 21.11 4.25
C ALA A 54 -10.53 22.51 4.13
#